data_AF-A0A4Y7M4T7-F1
#
_entry.id   AF-A0A4Y7M4T7-F1
#
_cell.length_a   1.000
_cell.length_b   1.000
_cell.length_c   1.000
_cell.angle_alpha   90.00
_cell.angle_beta   90.00
_cell.angle_gamma   90.00
#
_symmetry.space_group_name_H-M   'P 1'
#
loop_
_entity.id
_entity.type
_entity.pdbx_description
1 polymer ?
#
loop_
_entity_poly.entity_id
_entity_poly.type
_entity_poly.pdbx_seq_one_letter_code
_entity_poly.pdbx_strand_id
1 'polypeptide(L)'
;MALSLDSATQQVQERLKGIYKLVRQIHEEKGRNEGNLNAVIKAHEKLQSDDKISPYHKSKLKGLYCSVVADAEKEEDLIRKALSKIYEIRVIRHERRIQAKQAGSKETIRRGALMKMLLVTAQTLPLWISKTGQQPPALCGAVPADPTYVAKLGDIVAALVKSTDGDENWILAEVVQYLASSGRYEVDDIDEEQKERHTLSKRRVIPLPLMRANPETDPDALFPKGATVMALYPQTTCFYKAVINQLPQTAQDEYQVLFEDSSYSEGFSPPLMVAQRYVIALKEKKK
;
A
#
# COMPACT_ATOMS: atom_id res chain seq x y z
N MET A 1 16.68 9.48 -20.15
CA MET A 1 16.05 9.82 -21.45
C MET A 1 14.56 9.95 -21.20
N ALA A 2 13.93 11.04 -21.65
CA ALA A 2 12.49 11.22 -21.50
C ALA A 2 11.74 10.08 -22.23
N LEU A 3 10.74 9.48 -21.58
CA LEU A 3 9.88 8.50 -22.23
C LEU A 3 8.91 9.29 -23.12
N SER A 4 8.99 9.12 -24.44
CA SER A 4 7.98 9.70 -25.33
C SER A 4 6.60 9.11 -24.99
N LEU A 5 5.54 9.88 -25.26
CA LEU A 5 4.15 9.45 -25.04
C LEU A 5 3.86 8.08 -25.70
N ASP A 6 4.40 7.90 -26.90
CA ASP A 6 4.26 6.67 -27.68
C ASP A 6 5.04 5.51 -27.06
N SER A 7 6.25 5.76 -26.56
CA SER A 7 7.07 4.74 -25.89
C SER A 7 6.43 4.25 -24.60
N ALA A 8 5.94 5.15 -23.74
CA ALA A 8 5.27 4.78 -22.49
C ALA A 8 3.98 3.98 -22.77
N THR A 9 3.21 4.40 -23.77
CA THR A 9 1.98 3.69 -24.18
C THR A 9 2.30 2.29 -24.69
N GLN A 10 3.34 2.14 -25.51
CA GLN A 10 3.81 0.85 -26.02
C GLN A 10 4.28 -0.08 -24.89
N GLN A 11 5.05 0.44 -23.92
CA GLN A 11 5.50 -0.33 -22.76
C GLN A 11 4.31 -0.82 -21.91
N VAL A 12 3.33 0.04 -21.63
CA VAL A 12 2.11 -0.37 -20.92
C VAL A 12 1.37 -1.46 -21.69
N GLN A 13 1.20 -1.32 -23.01
CA GLN A 13 0.56 -2.33 -23.84
C GLN A 13 1.31 -3.67 -23.81
N GLU A 14 2.64 -3.65 -23.85
CA GLU A 14 3.47 -4.85 -23.74
C GLU A 14 3.25 -5.56 -22.40
N ARG A 15 3.24 -4.82 -21.29
CA ARG A 15 2.97 -5.37 -19.95
C ARG A 15 1.56 -5.92 -19.83
N LEU A 16 0.56 -5.26 -20.42
CA LEU A 16 -0.83 -5.76 -20.47
C LEU A 16 -0.93 -7.07 -21.26
N LYS A 17 -0.24 -7.19 -22.41
CA LYS A 17 -0.14 -8.47 -23.15
C LYS A 17 0.54 -9.55 -22.31
N GLY A 18 1.56 -9.18 -21.53
CA GLY A 18 2.21 -10.08 -20.58
C GLY A 18 1.26 -10.59 -19.50
N ILE A 19 0.49 -9.71 -18.87
CA ILE A 19 -0.54 -10.07 -17.88
C ILE A 19 -1.56 -11.02 -18.49
N TYR A 20 -2.06 -10.71 -19.70
CA TYR A 20 -3.00 -11.57 -20.40
C TYR A 20 -2.49 -13.01 -20.59
N LYS A 21 -1.23 -13.16 -21.03
CA LYS A 21 -0.59 -14.47 -21.16
C LYS A 21 -0.45 -15.19 -19.81
N LEU A 22 -0.01 -14.47 -18.78
CA LEU A 22 0.15 -15.03 -17.43
C LEU A 22 -1.19 -15.50 -16.85
N VAL A 23 -2.27 -14.75 -17.03
CA VAL A 23 -3.62 -15.15 -16.57
C VAL A 23 -4.07 -16.45 -17.24
N ARG A 24 -3.81 -16.62 -18.54
CA ARG A 24 -4.09 -17.89 -19.23
C ARG A 24 -3.25 -19.04 -18.69
N GLN A 25 -1.95 -18.82 -18.47
CA GLN A 25 -1.07 -19.82 -17.88
C GLN A 25 -1.50 -20.23 -16.47
N ILE A 26 -1.91 -19.26 -15.62
CA ILE A 26 -2.47 -19.56 -14.29
C ILE A 26 -3.69 -20.47 -14.41
N HIS A 27 -4.59 -20.17 -15.36
CA HIS A 27 -5.78 -21.00 -15.58
C HIS A 27 -5.43 -22.42 -16.06
N GLU A 28 -4.48 -22.55 -16.99
CA GLU A 28 -4.00 -23.84 -17.49
C GLU A 28 -3.32 -24.68 -16.41
N GLU A 29 -2.45 -24.06 -15.59
CA GLU A 29 -1.82 -24.73 -14.44
C GLU A 29 -2.86 -25.18 -13.43
N LYS A 30 -3.82 -24.32 -13.06
CA LYS A 30 -4.90 -24.68 -12.14
C LYS A 30 -5.69 -25.90 -12.62
N GLY A 31 -6.03 -25.95 -13.92
CA GLY A 31 -6.73 -27.10 -14.51
C GLY A 31 -5.88 -28.37 -14.49
N ARG A 32 -4.55 -28.27 -14.68
CA ARG A 32 -3.64 -29.41 -14.57
C ARG A 32 -3.54 -29.93 -13.14
N ASN A 33 -3.45 -29.00 -12.18
CA ASN A 33 -3.24 -29.30 -10.76
C ASN A 33 -4.48 -29.91 -10.09
N GLU A 34 -5.67 -29.66 -10.63
CA GLU A 34 -6.93 -30.26 -10.19
C GLU A 34 -6.87 -31.80 -10.16
N GLY A 35 -6.14 -32.43 -11.11
CA GLY A 35 -5.95 -33.88 -11.14
C GLY A 35 -5.22 -34.41 -9.90
N ASN A 36 -4.15 -33.72 -9.48
CA ASN A 36 -3.37 -34.09 -8.30
C ASN A 36 -4.17 -33.86 -7.01
N LEU A 37 -4.91 -32.75 -6.93
CA LEU A 37 -5.80 -32.48 -5.79
C LEU A 37 -6.90 -33.55 -5.66
N ASN A 38 -7.53 -33.92 -6.77
CA ASN A 38 -8.53 -35.00 -6.80
C ASN A 38 -7.93 -36.35 -6.39
N ALA A 39 -6.67 -36.62 -6.74
CA ALA A 39 -5.98 -37.83 -6.29
C ALA A 39 -5.77 -37.85 -4.77
N VAL A 40 -5.51 -36.70 -4.15
CA VAL A 40 -5.42 -36.57 -2.67
C VAL A 40 -6.76 -36.83 -2.02
N ILE A 41 -7.84 -36.22 -2.51
CA ILE A 41 -9.19 -36.39 -1.98
C ILE A 41 -9.58 -37.88 -2.01
N LYS A 42 -9.42 -38.53 -3.16
CA LYS A 42 -9.69 -39.97 -3.31
C LYS A 42 -8.81 -40.85 -2.41
N ALA A 43 -7.56 -40.45 -2.19
CA ALA A 43 -6.67 -41.17 -1.27
C ALA A 43 -7.14 -41.03 0.19
N HIS A 44 -7.67 -39.87 0.57
CA HIS A 44 -8.27 -39.63 1.89
C HIS A 44 -9.56 -40.41 2.10
N GLU A 45 -10.47 -40.43 1.12
CA GLU A 45 -11.72 -41.21 1.20
C GLU A 45 -11.45 -42.71 1.43
N LYS A 46 -10.47 -43.27 0.71
CA LYS A 46 -10.05 -44.67 0.89
C LYS A 46 -9.45 -44.95 2.27
N LEU A 47 -8.76 -43.98 2.84
CA LEU A 47 -8.19 -44.09 4.18
C LEU A 47 -9.26 -43.98 5.28
N GLN A 48 -10.37 -43.29 5.02
CA GLN A 48 -11.51 -43.24 5.94
C GLN A 48 -12.31 -44.55 5.95
N SER A 49 -12.32 -45.29 4.84
CA SER A 49 -12.96 -46.61 4.76
C SER A 49 -12.12 -47.76 5.35
N ASP A 50 -10.79 -47.58 5.44
CA ASP A 50 -9.88 -48.58 6.00
C ASP A 50 -9.54 -48.28 7.47
N ASP A 51 -9.86 -49.20 8.39
CA ASP A 51 -9.61 -49.05 9.84
C ASP A 51 -8.12 -48.98 10.24
N LYS A 52 -7.19 -49.25 9.31
CA LYS A 52 -5.73 -49.24 9.57
C LYS A 52 -4.94 -48.53 8.46
N ILE A 53 -4.18 -47.51 8.86
CA ILE A 53 -3.25 -46.80 7.96
C ILE A 53 -1.97 -47.63 7.77
N SER A 54 -1.84 -48.29 6.62
CA SER A 54 -0.61 -48.99 6.23
C SER A 54 0.56 -48.01 5.98
N PRO A 55 1.82 -48.39 6.30
CA PRO A 55 3.01 -47.61 5.94
C PRO A 55 3.08 -47.24 4.45
N TYR A 56 2.58 -48.13 3.58
CA TYR A 56 2.46 -47.88 2.15
C TYR A 56 1.52 -46.72 1.84
N HIS A 57 0.33 -46.71 2.44
CA HIS A 57 -0.64 -45.62 2.25
C HIS A 57 -0.11 -44.28 2.76
N LYS A 58 0.61 -44.29 3.89
CA LYS A 58 1.28 -43.10 4.43
C LYS A 58 2.34 -42.53 3.47
N SER A 59 3.19 -43.39 2.90
CA SER A 59 4.22 -42.97 1.93
C SER A 59 3.60 -42.39 0.66
N LYS A 60 2.57 -43.06 0.12
CA LYS A 60 1.83 -42.60 -1.06
C LYS A 60 1.18 -41.24 -0.83
N LEU A 61 0.51 -41.06 0.31
CA LEU A 61 -0.15 -39.80 0.65
C LEU A 61 0.85 -38.66 0.83
N LYS A 62 2.00 -38.92 1.46
CA LYS A 62 3.09 -37.95 1.55
C LYS A 62 3.58 -37.52 0.17
N GLY A 63 3.76 -38.46 -0.76
CA GLY A 63 4.14 -38.15 -2.14
C GLY A 63 3.12 -37.25 -2.84
N LEU A 64 1.83 -37.57 -2.68
CA LEU A 64 0.73 -36.76 -3.21
C LEU A 64 0.72 -35.33 -2.63
N TYR A 65 0.92 -35.18 -1.32
CA TYR A 65 1.04 -33.85 -0.71
C TYR A 65 2.24 -33.07 -1.23
N CYS A 66 3.40 -33.70 -1.39
CA CYS A 66 4.56 -33.04 -1.99
C CYS A 66 4.25 -32.52 -3.41
N SER A 67 3.53 -33.31 -4.22
CA SER A 67 3.11 -32.87 -5.56
C SER A 67 2.15 -31.68 -5.51
N VAL A 68 1.11 -31.72 -4.66
CA VAL A 68 0.15 -30.61 -4.53
C VAL A 68 0.82 -29.33 -4.01
N VAL A 69 1.76 -29.45 -3.06
CA VAL A 69 2.53 -28.29 -2.59
C VAL A 69 3.35 -27.69 -3.72
N ALA A 70 4.09 -28.52 -4.48
CA ALA A 70 4.88 -28.05 -5.61
C ALA A 70 4.01 -27.42 -6.72
N ASP A 71 2.78 -27.90 -6.88
CA ASP A 71 1.81 -27.35 -7.83
C ASP A 71 1.28 -25.99 -7.36
N ALA A 72 0.95 -25.85 -6.09
CA ALA A 72 0.54 -24.58 -5.48
C ALA A 72 1.66 -23.52 -5.55
N GLU A 73 2.92 -23.91 -5.31
CA GLU A 73 4.09 -23.03 -5.45
C GLU A 73 4.25 -22.50 -6.90
N LYS A 74 4.03 -23.35 -7.91
CA LYS A 74 4.07 -22.92 -9.32
C LYS A 74 2.96 -21.93 -9.65
N GLU A 75 1.73 -22.19 -9.18
CA GLU A 75 0.60 -21.26 -9.36
C GLU A 75 0.87 -19.92 -8.69
N GLU A 76 1.36 -19.94 -7.44
CA GLU A 76 1.74 -18.75 -6.68
C GLU A 76 2.80 -17.92 -7.45
N ASP A 77 3.85 -18.57 -7.96
CA ASP A 77 4.90 -17.91 -8.74
C ASP A 77 4.37 -17.22 -10.00
N LEU A 78 3.41 -17.84 -10.70
CA LEU A 78 2.77 -17.22 -11.87
C LEU A 78 1.93 -16.00 -11.47
N ILE A 79 1.17 -16.09 -10.38
CA ILE A 79 0.38 -14.98 -9.84
C ILE A 79 1.31 -13.82 -9.45
N ARG A 80 2.44 -14.09 -8.79
CA ARG A 80 3.43 -13.07 -8.42
C ARG A 80 4.07 -12.42 -9.64
N LYS A 81 4.35 -13.17 -10.71
CA LYS A 81 4.81 -12.61 -11.99
C LYS A 81 3.77 -11.65 -12.60
N ALA A 82 2.49 -12.01 -12.55
CA ALA A 82 1.41 -11.14 -13.04
C ALA A 82 1.30 -9.85 -12.20
N LEU A 83 1.41 -9.98 -10.87
CA LEU A 83 1.41 -8.84 -9.95
C LEU A 83 2.59 -7.90 -10.20
N SER A 84 3.79 -8.43 -10.43
CA SER A 84 4.97 -7.62 -10.80
C SER A 84 4.71 -6.77 -12.05
N LYS A 85 4.03 -7.33 -13.07
CA LYS A 85 3.68 -6.57 -14.28
C LYS A 85 2.70 -5.44 -14.01
N ILE A 86 1.77 -5.61 -13.05
CA ILE A 86 0.88 -4.53 -12.60
C ILE A 86 1.68 -3.42 -11.92
N TYR A 87 2.66 -3.76 -11.08
CA TYR A 87 3.53 -2.76 -10.45
C TYR A 87 4.40 -2.01 -11.46
N GLU A 88 4.96 -2.71 -12.45
CA GLU A 88 5.69 -2.08 -13.56
C GLU A 88 4.82 -1.04 -14.30
N ILE A 89 3.56 -1.38 -14.61
CA ILE A 89 2.61 -0.43 -15.23
C ILE A 89 2.39 0.81 -14.35
N ARG A 90 2.26 0.61 -13.04
CA ARG A 90 2.06 1.73 -12.09
C ARG A 90 3.28 2.65 -12.04
N VAL A 91 4.48 2.08 -12.05
CA VAL A 91 5.74 2.85 -12.12
C VAL A 91 5.78 3.69 -13.39
N ILE A 92 5.49 3.09 -14.56
CA ILE A 92 5.45 3.83 -15.84
C ILE A 92 4.44 4.98 -15.80
N ARG A 93 3.24 4.74 -15.24
CA ARG A 93 2.23 5.80 -15.09
C ARG A 93 2.68 6.92 -14.16
N HIS A 94 3.34 6.57 -13.06
CA HIS A 94 3.87 7.54 -12.11
C HIS A 94 4.98 8.39 -12.74
N GLU A 95 5.95 7.77 -13.42
CA GLU A 95 7.04 8.47 -14.12
C GLU A 95 6.50 9.42 -15.19
N ARG A 96 5.49 8.99 -15.95
CA ARG A 96 4.83 9.85 -16.95
C ARG A 96 4.17 11.07 -16.29
N ARG A 97 3.50 10.90 -15.16
CA ARG A 97 2.90 12.01 -14.41
C ARG A 97 3.96 13.02 -13.97
N ILE A 98 5.10 12.54 -13.48
CA ILE A 98 6.23 13.38 -13.08
C ILE A 98 6.82 14.14 -14.28
N GLN A 99 7.06 13.46 -15.39
CA GLN A 99 7.58 14.09 -16.61
C GLN A 99 6.64 15.16 -17.15
N ALA A 100 5.32 14.91 -17.15
CA ALA A 100 4.32 15.90 -17.56
C ALA A 100 4.36 17.15 -16.68
N LYS A 101 4.46 16.99 -15.34
CA LYS A 101 4.62 18.13 -14.42
C LYS A 101 5.90 18.91 -14.68
N GLN A 102 7.03 18.22 -14.89
CA GLN A 102 8.33 18.85 -15.19
C GLN A 102 8.33 19.59 -16.53
N ALA A 103 7.56 19.12 -17.51
CA ALA A 103 7.35 19.79 -18.80
C ALA A 103 6.43 21.03 -18.70
N GLY A 104 6.03 21.44 -17.50
CA GLY A 104 5.19 22.62 -17.27
C GLY A 104 3.70 22.36 -17.35
N SER A 105 3.25 21.09 -17.43
CA SER A 105 1.82 20.76 -17.32
C SER A 105 1.35 20.99 -15.88
N LYS A 106 0.86 22.20 -15.63
CA LYS A 106 0.20 22.60 -14.38
C LYS A 106 -1.30 22.42 -14.56
N GLU A 107 -1.78 21.18 -14.60
CA GLU A 107 -3.22 20.93 -14.55
C GLU A 107 -3.78 21.43 -13.21
N THR A 108 -4.85 22.22 -13.28
CA THR A 108 -5.69 22.57 -12.13
C THR A 108 -6.72 21.47 -11.89
N ILE A 109 -6.45 20.64 -10.91
CA ILE A 109 -7.30 19.61 -10.31
C ILE A 109 -8.32 20.25 -9.35
N ARG A 110 -9.54 20.47 -9.84
CA ARG A 110 -10.69 20.87 -9.01
C ARG A 110 -10.82 19.99 -7.75
N ARG A 111 -11.28 20.55 -6.62
CA ARG A 111 -11.45 19.85 -5.33
C ARG A 111 -12.07 18.45 -5.45
N GLY A 112 -13.18 18.31 -6.18
CA GLY A 112 -13.83 17.00 -6.38
C GLY A 112 -12.95 15.96 -7.10
N ALA A 113 -12.14 16.41 -8.07
CA ALA A 113 -11.18 15.55 -8.75
C ALA A 113 -9.99 15.21 -7.83
N LEU A 114 -9.55 16.15 -6.98
CA LEU A 114 -8.51 15.90 -5.98
C LEU A 114 -8.96 14.84 -4.97
N MET A 115 -10.15 14.99 -4.38
CA MET A 115 -10.69 14.02 -3.43
C MET A 115 -10.85 12.64 -4.08
N LYS A 116 -11.30 12.57 -5.34
CA LYS A 116 -11.35 11.33 -6.10
C LYS A 116 -9.96 10.72 -6.32
N MET A 117 -8.96 11.55 -6.62
CA MET A 117 -7.57 11.11 -6.77
C MET A 117 -7.03 10.52 -5.46
N LEU A 118 -7.29 11.17 -4.31
CA LEU A 118 -6.89 10.66 -3.00
C LEU A 118 -7.54 9.30 -2.69
N LEU A 119 -8.84 9.16 -2.95
CA LEU A 119 -9.56 7.90 -2.78
C LEU A 119 -8.95 6.78 -3.65
N VAL A 120 -8.78 7.04 -4.95
CA VAL A 120 -8.22 6.06 -5.89
C VAL A 120 -6.79 5.69 -5.50
N THR A 121 -5.98 6.64 -5.04
CA THR A 121 -4.60 6.39 -4.64
C THR A 121 -4.53 5.49 -3.39
N ALA A 122 -5.45 5.66 -2.44
CA ALA A 122 -5.57 4.76 -1.29
C ALA A 122 -6.02 3.35 -1.70
N GLN A 123 -7.10 3.24 -2.48
CA GLN A 123 -7.65 1.94 -2.93
C GLN A 123 -6.64 1.14 -3.77
N THR A 124 -5.86 1.85 -4.60
CA THR A 124 -4.85 1.23 -5.45
C THR A 124 -3.50 1.07 -4.76
N LEU A 125 -3.34 1.43 -3.47
CA LEU A 125 -2.10 1.17 -2.75
C LEU A 125 -1.78 -0.35 -2.77
N PRO A 126 -0.57 -0.77 -3.20
CA PRO A 126 -0.17 -2.16 -3.18
C PRO A 126 -0.43 -2.81 -1.83
N LEU A 127 -1.00 -4.01 -1.82
CA LEU A 127 -1.02 -4.85 -0.62
C LEU A 127 0.32 -5.55 -0.48
N TRP A 128 0.90 -5.57 0.72
CA TRP A 128 2.04 -6.43 1.01
C TRP A 128 1.57 -7.89 1.07
N ILE A 129 2.26 -8.75 0.32
CA ILE A 129 1.97 -10.19 0.25
C ILE A 129 3.26 -10.91 0.61
N SER A 130 3.41 -11.23 1.90
CA SER A 130 4.60 -11.92 2.42
C SER A 130 4.81 -13.29 1.77
N LYS A 131 6.08 -13.72 1.71
CA LYS A 131 6.43 -15.14 1.62
C LYS A 131 6.64 -15.67 3.04
N THR A 132 6.56 -16.99 3.23
CA THR A 132 6.77 -17.64 4.52
C THR A 132 8.06 -17.16 5.19
N GLY A 133 7.95 -16.59 6.40
CA GLY A 133 9.07 -16.10 7.20
C GLY A 133 9.57 -14.69 6.84
N GLN A 134 8.96 -13.99 5.87
CA GLN A 134 9.31 -12.60 5.58
C GLN A 134 8.53 -11.63 6.47
N GLN A 135 9.23 -10.62 6.97
CA GLN A 135 8.63 -9.52 7.72
C GLN A 135 8.17 -8.41 6.77
N PRO A 136 7.12 -7.65 7.12
CA PRO A 136 6.70 -6.48 6.37
C PRO A 136 7.84 -5.45 6.23
N PRO A 137 8.08 -4.90 5.02
CA PRO A 137 9.15 -3.95 4.81
C PRO A 137 8.82 -2.58 5.41
N ALA A 138 9.84 -1.71 5.51
CA ALA A 138 9.65 -0.30 5.84
C ALA A 138 8.57 0.34 4.95
N LEU A 139 7.73 1.20 5.53
CA LEU A 139 6.59 1.85 4.88
C LEU A 139 5.47 0.89 4.42
N CYS A 140 5.41 -0.33 4.97
CA CYS A 140 4.23 -1.18 4.92
C CYS A 140 3.33 -0.90 6.13
N GLY A 141 2.12 -0.39 5.90
CA GLY A 141 1.18 -0.06 6.98
C GLY A 141 1.83 0.88 8.02
N ALA A 142 1.90 0.42 9.27
CA ALA A 142 2.48 1.11 10.40
C ALA A 142 4.00 0.95 10.55
N VAL A 143 4.65 0.11 9.72
CA VAL A 143 6.11 -0.09 9.80
C VAL A 143 6.83 1.21 9.42
N PRO A 144 7.68 1.76 10.30
CA PRO A 144 8.31 3.05 10.07
C PRO A 144 9.29 3.02 8.89
N ALA A 145 9.56 4.21 8.35
CA ALA A 145 10.65 4.39 7.39
C ALA A 145 12.01 4.12 8.05
N ASP A 146 12.97 3.60 7.28
CA ASP A 146 14.37 3.58 7.71
C ASP A 146 14.86 5.01 8.02
N PRO A 147 15.69 5.23 9.06
CA PRO A 147 16.19 6.58 9.40
C PRO A 147 16.94 7.26 8.25
N THR A 148 17.58 6.46 7.38
CA THR A 148 18.32 6.90 6.20
C THR A 148 17.42 7.08 4.98
N TYR A 149 16.15 6.68 5.05
CA TYR A 149 15.20 6.80 3.93
C TYR A 149 15.08 8.26 3.48
N VAL A 150 15.04 8.44 2.16
CA VAL A 150 14.80 9.72 1.49
C VAL A 150 13.66 9.52 0.50
N ALA A 151 12.54 10.18 0.74
CA ALA A 151 11.41 10.21 -0.18
C ALA A 151 11.82 10.78 -1.55
N LYS A 152 11.31 10.18 -2.62
CA LYS A 152 11.64 10.49 -4.01
C LYS A 152 10.74 11.60 -4.54
N LEU A 153 11.15 12.21 -5.65
CA LEU A 153 10.31 13.12 -6.42
C LEU A 153 8.97 12.46 -6.75
N GLY A 154 7.86 13.10 -6.37
CA GLY A 154 6.51 12.63 -6.58
C GLY A 154 5.92 11.78 -5.44
N ASP A 155 6.72 11.43 -4.44
CA ASP A 155 6.21 10.73 -3.26
C ASP A 155 5.28 11.65 -2.48
N ILE A 156 4.19 11.07 -1.97
CA ILE A 156 3.23 11.79 -1.13
C ILE A 156 3.65 11.63 0.32
N VAL A 157 3.67 12.75 1.04
CA VAL A 157 4.16 12.86 2.41
C VAL A 157 3.20 13.67 3.26
N ALA A 158 3.24 13.48 4.57
CA ALA A 158 2.73 14.48 5.50
C ALA A 158 3.85 15.48 5.82
N ALA A 159 3.54 16.77 5.74
CA ALA A 159 4.47 17.86 5.92
C ALA A 159 3.98 18.82 7.03
N LEU A 160 4.81 19.09 8.03
CA LEU A 160 4.51 20.03 9.11
C LEU A 160 4.91 21.45 8.68
N VAL A 161 3.92 22.19 8.17
CA VAL A 161 4.06 23.58 7.74
C VAL A 161 3.64 24.54 8.84
N LYS A 162 4.14 25.77 8.77
CA LYS A 162 3.78 26.85 9.70
C LYS A 162 2.88 27.84 8.95
N SER A 163 1.68 28.07 9.47
CA SER A 163 0.74 29.06 8.96
C SER A 163 1.23 30.49 9.24
N THR A 164 0.64 31.47 8.54
CA THR A 164 0.84 32.91 8.77
C THR A 164 0.53 33.31 10.20
N ASP A 165 -0.43 32.64 10.83
CA ASP A 165 -0.89 32.94 12.20
C ASP A 165 0.01 32.31 13.28
N GLY A 166 1.05 31.58 12.86
CA GLY A 166 2.06 31.00 13.74
C GLY A 166 1.81 29.54 14.11
N ASP A 167 0.61 29.02 13.86
CA ASP A 167 0.23 27.63 14.11
C ASP A 167 0.90 26.66 13.14
N GLU A 168 1.14 25.43 13.59
CA GLU A 168 1.74 24.38 12.78
C GLU A 168 0.70 23.32 12.40
N ASN A 169 0.57 23.05 11.10
CA ASN A 169 -0.39 22.08 10.58
C ASN A 169 0.33 21.00 9.78
N TRP A 170 -0.10 19.75 9.96
CA TRP A 170 0.36 18.65 9.11
C TRP A 170 -0.53 18.62 7.87
N ILE A 171 0.05 18.89 6.70
CA ILE A 171 -0.64 18.88 5.41
C ILE A 171 -0.19 17.69 4.57
N LEU A 172 -1.02 17.32 3.60
CA LEU A 172 -0.70 16.36 2.55
C LEU A 172 0.07 17.07 1.44
N ALA A 173 1.31 16.65 1.19
CA ALA A 173 2.20 17.31 0.24
C ALA A 173 2.86 16.29 -0.70
N GLU A 174 3.32 16.78 -1.85
CA GLU A 174 4.10 16.01 -2.81
C GLU A 174 5.57 16.46 -2.78
N VAL A 175 6.49 15.51 -2.67
CA VAL A 175 7.93 15.79 -2.68
C VAL A 175 8.36 16.24 -4.06
N VAL A 176 9.12 17.32 -4.10
CA VAL A 176 9.73 17.81 -5.33
C VAL A 176 11.21 17.46 -5.37
N GLN A 177 11.93 17.73 -4.29
CA GLN A 177 13.33 17.32 -4.18
C GLN A 177 13.81 17.24 -2.73
N TYR A 178 14.90 16.51 -2.55
CA TYR A 178 15.67 16.51 -1.31
C TYR A 178 17.02 17.20 -1.54
N LEU A 179 17.25 18.29 -0.82
CA LEU A 179 18.47 19.07 -0.83
C LEU A 179 19.47 18.47 0.17
N ALA A 180 20.27 17.50 -0.29
CA ALA A 180 21.21 16.76 0.56
C ALA A 180 22.22 17.67 1.29
N SER A 181 22.63 18.79 0.67
CA SER A 181 23.56 19.76 1.26
C SER A 181 23.01 20.45 2.52
N SER A 182 21.69 20.58 2.64
CA SER A 182 21.03 21.25 3.78
C SER A 182 20.15 20.32 4.63
N GLY A 183 19.96 19.07 4.20
CA GLY A 183 19.08 18.11 4.88
C GLY A 183 17.60 18.50 4.83
N ARG A 184 17.18 19.19 3.76
CA ARG A 184 15.82 19.73 3.61
C ARG A 184 15.09 19.15 2.41
N TYR A 185 13.78 19.05 2.52
CA TYR A 185 12.88 18.77 1.41
C TYR A 185 12.30 20.07 0.87
N GLU A 186 12.06 20.07 -0.43
CA GLU A 186 11.08 20.92 -1.07
C GLU A 186 9.84 20.08 -1.36
N VAL A 187 8.68 20.57 -0.92
CA VAL A 187 7.39 19.91 -1.09
C VAL A 187 6.36 20.92 -1.59
N ASP A 188 5.46 20.48 -2.45
CA ASP A 188 4.29 21.24 -2.88
C ASP A 188 3.07 20.78 -2.09
N ASP A 189 2.29 21.71 -1.52
CA ASP A 189 0.95 21.38 -1.03
C ASP A 189 0.11 20.77 -2.16
N ILE A 190 -0.66 19.73 -1.84
CA ILE A 190 -1.55 19.09 -2.79
C ILE A 190 -2.87 19.86 -2.98
N ASP A 191 -3.21 20.76 -2.05
CA ASP A 191 -4.33 21.67 -2.20
C ASP A 191 -4.01 22.76 -3.22
N GLU A 192 -4.94 22.93 -4.16
CA GLU A 192 -4.76 23.78 -5.32
C GLU A 192 -4.89 25.26 -5.04
N GLU A 193 -5.66 25.63 -4.03
CA GLU A 193 -5.91 27.03 -3.69
C GLU A 193 -4.66 27.69 -3.09
N GLN A 194 -3.77 26.90 -2.49
CA GLN A 194 -2.56 27.39 -1.85
C GLN A 194 -1.31 27.16 -2.71
N LYS A 195 -1.19 26.00 -3.41
CA LYS A 195 -0.01 25.55 -4.21
C LYS A 195 1.31 26.18 -3.77
N GLU A 196 1.56 26.10 -2.46
CA GLU A 196 2.73 26.73 -1.86
C GLU A 196 3.87 25.72 -1.84
N ARG A 197 5.03 26.14 -2.38
CA ARG A 197 6.28 25.40 -2.27
C ARG A 197 6.87 25.66 -0.90
N HIS A 198 6.92 24.64 -0.06
CA HIS A 198 7.57 24.73 1.25
C HIS A 198 8.94 24.07 1.24
N THR A 199 9.91 24.73 1.88
CA THR A 199 11.24 24.17 2.14
C THR A 199 11.35 23.76 3.60
N LEU A 200 11.33 22.46 3.91
CA LEU A 200 11.19 21.92 5.26
C LEU A 200 12.37 21.02 5.64
N SER A 201 12.80 21.04 6.90
CA SER A 201 13.80 20.07 7.40
C SER A 201 13.26 18.63 7.33
N LYS A 202 14.12 17.62 7.12
CA LYS A 202 13.74 16.19 7.10
C LYS A 202 12.81 15.77 8.26
N ARG A 203 13.03 16.29 9.47
CA ARG A 203 12.19 15.98 10.65
C ARG A 203 10.72 16.41 10.54
N ARG A 204 10.42 17.41 9.70
CA ARG A 204 9.07 17.95 9.46
C ARG A 204 8.34 17.22 8.31
N VAL A 205 8.96 16.21 7.72
CA VAL A 205 8.38 15.40 6.65
C VAL A 205 8.24 13.97 7.14
N ILE A 206 7.09 13.35 6.90
CA ILE A 206 6.81 11.95 7.19
C ILE A 206 6.36 11.30 5.88
N PRO A 207 7.12 10.33 5.34
CA PRO A 207 6.68 9.55 4.19
C PRO A 207 5.41 8.78 4.53
N LEU A 208 4.44 8.79 3.61
CA LEU A 208 3.26 7.93 3.74
C LEU A 208 3.60 6.47 3.44
N PRO A 209 2.80 5.51 3.92
CA PRO A 209 2.95 4.11 3.58
C PRO A 209 2.94 3.89 2.05
N LEU A 210 3.87 3.07 1.57
CA LEU A 210 3.99 2.65 0.17
C LEU A 210 3.22 1.36 -0.09
N MET A 211 2.85 0.63 0.96
CA MET A 211 2.07 -0.60 0.90
C MET A 211 1.06 -0.64 2.04
N ARG A 212 -0.10 -1.28 1.82
CA ARG A 212 -1.00 -1.71 2.87
C ARG A 212 -0.46 -2.96 3.54
N ALA A 213 -0.60 -3.05 4.86
CA ALA A 213 -0.48 -4.30 5.59
C ALA A 213 -1.77 -5.10 5.40
N ASN A 214 -1.64 -6.42 5.19
CA ASN A 214 -2.78 -7.32 5.12
C ASN A 214 -3.16 -7.78 6.53
N PRO A 215 -4.36 -7.49 7.05
CA PRO A 215 -4.74 -7.88 8.41
C PRO A 215 -4.69 -9.38 8.66
N GLU A 216 -4.90 -10.19 7.63
CA GLU A 216 -4.93 -11.65 7.73
C GLU A 216 -3.54 -12.29 7.88
N THR A 217 -2.51 -11.65 7.32
CA THR A 217 -1.15 -12.22 7.25
C THR A 217 -0.12 -11.43 8.03
N ASP A 218 -0.31 -10.12 8.18
CA ASP A 218 0.66 -9.19 8.76
C ASP A 218 -0.01 -8.18 9.73
N PRO A 219 -0.77 -8.64 10.75
CA PRO A 219 -1.49 -7.75 11.67
C PRO A 219 -0.57 -6.84 12.50
N ASP A 220 0.67 -7.28 12.75
CA ASP A 220 1.66 -6.50 13.51
C ASP A 220 2.17 -5.26 12.74
N ALA A 221 1.90 -5.18 11.43
CA ALA A 221 2.16 -4.00 10.62
C ALA A 221 0.96 -3.03 10.57
N LEU A 222 -0.02 -3.17 11.46
CA LEU A 222 -1.12 -2.21 11.65
C LEU A 222 -0.94 -1.44 12.96
N PHE A 223 -1.47 -0.22 13.02
CA PHE A 223 -1.55 0.51 14.28
C PHE A 223 -2.57 -0.18 15.21
N PRO A 224 -2.20 -0.50 16.46
CA PRO A 224 -3.10 -1.22 17.36
C PRO A 224 -4.25 -0.34 17.83
N LYS A 225 -5.34 -0.98 18.28
CA LYS A 225 -6.49 -0.27 18.85
C LYS A 225 -6.05 0.55 20.07
N GLY A 226 -6.54 1.78 20.16
CA GLY A 226 -6.15 2.75 21.18
C GLY A 226 -4.86 3.51 20.87
N ALA A 227 -4.13 3.17 19.81
CA ALA A 227 -2.94 3.93 19.43
C ALA A 227 -3.32 5.36 19.00
N THR A 228 -2.55 6.33 19.48
CA THR A 228 -2.63 7.71 19.02
C THR A 228 -1.82 7.87 17.74
N VAL A 229 -2.45 8.39 16.70
CA VAL A 229 -1.91 8.55 15.34
C VAL A 229 -2.19 9.96 14.83
N MET A 230 -1.58 10.31 13.70
CA MET A 230 -2.06 11.39 12.85
C MET A 230 -2.80 10.77 11.67
N ALA A 231 -4.01 11.22 11.40
CA ALA A 231 -4.84 10.71 10.32
C ALA A 231 -5.35 11.87 9.44
N LEU A 232 -5.47 11.66 8.13
CA LEU A 232 -6.05 12.65 7.23
C LEU A 232 -7.55 12.79 7.52
N TYR A 233 -8.01 14.01 7.82
CA TYR A 233 -9.42 14.23 8.10
C TYR A 233 -10.24 14.12 6.81
N PRO A 234 -11.40 13.42 6.83
CA PRO A 234 -12.19 13.21 5.62
C PRO A 234 -12.51 14.50 4.87
N GLN A 235 -12.42 14.45 3.54
CA GLN A 235 -12.66 15.59 2.64
C GLN A 235 -11.71 16.79 2.84
N THR A 236 -10.54 16.58 3.44
CA THR A 236 -9.49 17.60 3.60
C THR A 236 -8.13 17.11 3.09
N THR A 237 -7.15 18.00 3.10
CA THR A 237 -5.73 17.73 2.84
C THR A 237 -4.88 17.84 4.11
N CYS A 238 -5.49 17.82 5.30
CA CYS A 238 -4.82 18.03 6.58
C CYS A 238 -4.89 16.78 7.48
N PHE A 239 -3.82 16.54 8.23
CA PHE A 239 -3.73 15.48 9.22
C PHE A 239 -3.97 16.03 10.62
N TYR A 240 -4.77 15.31 11.39
CA TYR A 240 -5.12 15.65 12.77
C TYR A 240 -4.88 14.46 13.68
N LYS A 241 -4.72 14.76 14.97
CA LYS A 241 -4.52 13.75 15.99
C LYS A 241 -5.80 12.92 16.14
N ALA A 242 -5.64 11.60 16.15
CA ALA A 242 -6.74 10.67 16.26
C ALA A 242 -6.32 9.43 17.06
N VAL A 243 -7.31 8.66 17.52
CA VAL A 243 -7.13 7.38 18.19
C VAL A 243 -7.72 6.27 17.32
N ILE A 244 -6.99 5.17 17.16
CA ILE A 244 -7.49 3.99 16.45
C ILE A 244 -8.62 3.34 17.25
N ASN A 245 -9.84 3.32 16.69
CA ASN A 245 -11.00 2.65 17.31
C ASN A 245 -11.12 1.20 16.85
N GLN A 246 -10.97 0.94 15.55
CA GLN A 246 -11.03 -0.39 14.95
C GLN A 246 -9.99 -0.53 13.83
N LEU A 247 -9.41 -1.73 13.74
CA LEU A 247 -8.47 -2.09 12.69
C LEU A 247 -9.24 -2.61 11.46
N PRO A 248 -8.67 -2.45 10.25
CA PRO A 248 -9.14 -3.15 9.06
C PRO A 248 -9.24 -4.66 9.35
N GLN A 249 -10.36 -5.29 8.97
CA GLN A 249 -10.54 -6.74 9.14
C GLN A 249 -10.12 -7.51 7.90
N THR A 250 -10.32 -6.90 6.72
CA THR A 250 -9.90 -7.42 5.43
C THR A 250 -8.90 -6.48 4.77
N ALA A 251 -8.23 -6.97 3.72
CA ALA A 251 -7.29 -6.16 2.95
C ALA A 251 -7.91 -4.88 2.36
N GLN A 252 -9.23 -4.83 2.13
CA GLN A 252 -9.92 -3.67 1.52
C GLN A 252 -10.48 -2.68 2.54
N ASP A 253 -10.50 -3.05 3.82
CA ASP A 253 -11.06 -2.21 4.86
C ASP A 253 -10.11 -1.05 5.23
N GLU A 254 -10.71 -0.04 5.84
CA GLU A 254 -10.02 1.14 6.34
C GLU A 254 -9.93 1.08 7.87
N TYR A 255 -9.06 1.90 8.47
CA TYR A 255 -9.12 2.09 9.92
C TYR A 255 -10.39 2.85 10.26
N GLN A 256 -10.98 2.52 11.40
CA GLN A 256 -11.93 3.41 12.06
C GLN A 256 -11.20 4.19 13.14
N VAL A 257 -11.25 5.53 13.08
CA VAL A 257 -10.55 6.43 14.01
C VAL A 257 -11.51 7.42 14.66
N LEU A 258 -11.12 7.91 15.84
CA LEU A 258 -11.77 9.01 16.55
C LEU A 258 -10.81 10.20 16.57
N PHE A 259 -11.16 11.31 15.94
CA PHE A 259 -10.31 12.51 15.94
C PHE A 259 -10.47 13.28 17.25
N GLU A 260 -9.38 13.85 17.77
CA GLU A 260 -9.46 14.78 18.89
C GLU A 260 -10.14 16.07 18.44
N ASP A 261 -11.27 16.39 19.05
CA ASP A 261 -12.08 17.55 18.70
C ASP A 261 -12.84 18.07 19.93
N SER A 262 -12.45 19.25 20.39
CA SER A 262 -13.00 19.93 21.57
C SER A 262 -14.44 20.42 21.39
N SER A 263 -14.99 20.39 20.17
CA SER A 263 -16.39 20.72 19.94
C SER A 263 -17.35 19.63 20.42
N TYR A 264 -16.86 18.40 20.61
CA TYR A 264 -17.63 17.29 21.18
C TYR A 264 -17.46 17.22 22.70
N SER A 265 -18.53 16.83 23.40
CA SER A 265 -18.53 16.71 24.87
C SER A 265 -17.52 15.70 25.41
N GLU A 266 -17.24 14.65 24.64
CA GLU A 266 -16.26 13.63 24.99
C GLU A 266 -14.83 13.97 24.50
N GLY A 267 -14.66 15.10 23.81
CA GLY A 267 -13.39 15.53 23.23
C GLY A 267 -12.97 14.77 21.97
N PHE A 268 -13.84 13.92 21.42
CA PHE A 268 -13.58 13.11 20.23
C PHE A 268 -14.72 13.17 19.21
N SER A 269 -14.37 13.08 17.93
CA SER A 269 -15.33 12.93 16.84
C SER A 269 -16.08 11.58 16.91
N PRO A 270 -17.22 11.46 16.21
CA PRO A 270 -17.78 10.16 15.88
C PRO A 270 -16.76 9.29 15.11
N PRO A 271 -16.98 7.96 15.04
CA PRO A 271 -16.11 7.08 14.28
C PRO A 271 -16.07 7.43 12.79
N LEU A 272 -14.87 7.65 12.26
CA LEU A 272 -14.63 7.98 10.85
C LEU A 272 -13.66 6.99 10.22
N MET A 273 -13.86 6.68 8.94
CA MET A 273 -13.02 5.72 8.21
C MET A 273 -11.87 6.44 7.50
N VAL A 274 -10.65 5.92 7.68
CA VAL A 274 -9.42 6.46 7.07
C VAL A 274 -8.56 5.32 6.55
N ALA A 275 -8.29 5.33 5.24
CA ALA A 275 -7.44 4.32 4.60
C ALA A 275 -6.03 4.30 5.21
N GLN A 276 -5.40 3.11 5.24
CA GLN A 276 -4.05 2.91 5.79
C GLN A 276 -3.02 3.90 5.22
N ARG A 277 -3.15 4.29 3.94
CA ARG A 277 -2.27 5.26 3.27
C ARG A 277 -2.19 6.60 4.00
N TYR A 278 -3.26 6.98 4.69
CA TYR A 278 -3.45 8.31 5.28
C TYR A 278 -3.46 8.29 6.80
N VAL A 279 -2.93 7.23 7.41
CA VAL A 279 -2.68 7.11 8.84
C VAL A 279 -1.17 6.98 9.04
N ILE A 280 -0.60 7.84 9.88
CA ILE A 280 0.84 7.86 10.18
C ILE A 280 1.09 7.94 11.68
N ALA A 281 2.29 7.53 12.09
CA ALA A 281 2.71 7.64 13.48
C ALA A 281 2.73 9.11 13.94
N LEU A 282 2.19 9.36 15.13
CA LEU A 282 2.33 10.66 15.79
C LEU A 282 3.80 10.87 16.16
N LYS A 283 4.43 11.92 15.63
CA LYS A 283 5.75 12.34 16.12
C LYS A 283 5.58 13.07 17.45
N GLU A 284 6.05 12.48 18.54
CA GLU A 284 6.14 13.19 19.81
C GLU A 284 7.08 14.40 19.66
N LYS A 285 6.61 15.58 20.08
CA LYS A 285 7.50 16.72 20.29
C LYS A 285 8.42 16.36 21.44
N LYS A 286 9.66 15.95 21.16
CA LYS A 286 10.71 15.90 22.19
C LYS A 286 10.77 17.29 22.82
N LYS A 287 10.38 17.39 24.09
CA LYS A 287 10.57 18.58 24.93
C LYS A 287 12.05 18.90 25.03
#